data_AF-A0A0C4DWU3-F1
#
_entry.id   AF-A0A0C4DWU3-F1
#
_cell.length_a   1.000
_cell.length_b   1.000
_cell.length_c   1.000
_cell.angle_alpha   90.00
_cell.angle_beta   90.00
_cell.angle_gamma   90.00
#
_symmetry.space_group_name_H-M   'P 1'
#
loop_
_entity.id
_entity.type
_entity.pdbx_description
1 polymer ?
#
loop_
_entity_poly.entity_id
_entity_poly.type
_entity_poly.pdbx_seq_one_letter_code
_entity_poly.pdbx_strand_id
1 'polypeptide(L)'
;MGSLTRFGNYIWGKSTSDGTAFVEVKPDGSLVYIGRLPTQTVASTWRDINVIGNHAYIGSEAVNHGLQIFDLCNLESVDPKSPVTPSLSSLTAHFTGFGSSHNIVANEAT
;
A
#
# COMPACT_ATOMS: atom_id res chain seq x y z
N MET A 1 0.04 22.37 -6.44
CA MET A 1 -0.86 22.75 -5.32
C MET A 1 -1.20 21.45 -4.60
N GLY A 2 -0.62 21.25 -3.41
CA GLY A 2 -0.80 20.03 -2.61
C GLY A 2 -2.03 20.12 -1.71
N SER A 3 -2.62 18.98 -1.40
CA SER A 3 -3.79 18.83 -0.52
C SER A 3 -3.49 19.39 0.89
N LEU A 4 -4.44 20.15 1.45
CA LEU A 4 -4.40 20.73 2.80
C LEU A 4 -4.98 19.81 3.88
N THR A 5 -5.38 18.60 3.50
CA THR A 5 -5.82 17.53 4.40
C THR A 5 -4.94 16.31 4.15
N ARG A 6 -4.64 15.52 5.18
CA ARG A 6 -3.79 14.32 5.14
C ARG A 6 -4.41 13.15 4.35
N PHE A 7 -5.14 13.45 3.29
CA PHE A 7 -5.69 12.52 2.33
C PHE A 7 -4.94 12.72 1.01
N GLY A 8 -4.24 11.66 0.57
CA GLY A 8 -3.64 11.59 -0.76
C GLY A 8 -2.20 12.10 -0.91
N ASN A 9 -1.43 12.27 0.17
CA ASN A 9 -0.01 12.61 0.06
C ASN A 9 0.83 11.36 -0.29
N TYR A 10 0.84 11.03 -1.59
CA TYR A 10 1.82 10.21 -2.31
C TYR A 10 2.52 9.13 -1.48
N ILE A 11 1.77 8.09 -1.13
CA ILE A 11 2.32 6.87 -0.58
C ILE A 11 3.01 6.11 -1.73
N TRP A 12 4.32 6.29 -1.85
CA TRP A 12 5.13 5.50 -2.76
C TRP A 12 5.53 4.19 -2.10
N GLY A 13 4.81 3.12 -2.43
CA GLY A 13 5.23 1.78 -2.07
C GLY A 13 6.48 1.39 -2.84
N LYS A 14 7.66 1.54 -2.22
CA LYS A 14 8.84 0.82 -2.70
C LYS A 14 8.60 -0.67 -2.44
N SER A 15 8.46 -1.46 -3.50
CA SER A 15 8.46 -2.91 -3.44
C SER A 15 9.80 -3.37 -2.85
N THR A 16 9.78 -3.76 -1.58
CA THR A 16 10.79 -4.66 -1.03
C THR A 16 10.40 -6.06 -1.47
N SER A 17 11.36 -6.94 -1.72
CA SER A 17 11.08 -8.31 -2.20
C SER A 17 9.97 -8.98 -1.38
N ASP A 18 9.83 -8.65 -0.11
CA ASP A 18 8.90 -9.21 0.87
C ASP A 18 7.71 -8.31 1.28
N GLY A 19 7.42 -7.20 0.58
CA GLY A 19 6.20 -6.40 0.87
C GLY A 19 6.16 -4.98 0.32
N THR A 20 5.13 -4.23 0.72
CA THR A 20 4.85 -2.84 0.32
C THR A 20 5.20 -1.87 1.44
N ALA A 21 6.17 -0.99 1.23
CA ALA A 21 6.50 0.08 2.18
C ALA A 21 5.46 1.21 2.14
N PHE A 22 5.27 1.89 3.26
CA PHE A 22 4.48 3.10 3.37
C PHE A 22 5.40 4.25 3.81
N VAL A 23 5.35 5.34 3.06
CA VAL A 23 6.11 6.57 3.31
C VAL A 23 5.17 7.77 3.25
N GLU A 24 5.32 8.66 4.22
CA GLU A 24 4.66 9.95 4.27
C GLU A 24 5.56 11.01 3.60
N VAL A 25 4.97 11.81 2.70
CA VAL A 25 5.62 12.98 2.12
C VAL A 25 5.23 14.22 2.93
N LYS A 26 6.20 14.84 3.59
CA LYS A 26 5.99 16.05 4.37
C LYS A 26 5.86 17.30 3.50
N PRO A 27 5.30 18.41 4.02
CA PRO A 27 5.18 19.67 3.27
C PRO A 27 6.51 20.24 2.74
N ASP A 28 7.62 19.91 3.39
CA ASP A 28 8.99 20.29 2.98
C ASP A 28 9.58 19.33 1.91
N GLY A 29 8.81 18.34 1.45
CA GLY A 29 9.23 17.33 0.50
C GLY A 29 10.06 16.20 1.11
N SER A 30 10.33 16.22 2.42
CA SER A 30 11.02 15.11 3.07
C SER A 30 10.15 13.85 3.12
N LEU A 31 10.79 12.69 2.95
CA LEU A 31 10.14 11.38 3.00
C LEU A 31 10.35 10.76 4.37
N VAL A 32 9.26 10.28 4.96
CA VAL A 32 9.27 9.66 6.28
C VAL A 32 8.69 8.27 6.18
N TYR A 33 9.49 7.26 6.52
CA TYR A 33 9.03 5.87 6.58
C TYR A 33 8.09 5.68 7.77
N ILE A 34 6.88 5.20 7.51
CA ILE A 34 5.83 5.03 8.54
C ILE A 34 5.46 3.57 8.74
N GLY A 35 5.76 2.69 7.79
CA GLY A 35 5.50 1.26 8.00
C GLY A 35 5.59 0.43 6.75
N ARG A 36 5.18 -0.83 6.86
CA ARG A 36 5.21 -1.77 5.75
C ARG A 36 4.16 -2.86 5.87
N LEU A 37 3.45 -3.12 4.78
CA LEU A 37 2.56 -4.26 4.66
C LEU A 37 3.33 -5.48 4.09
N PRO A 38 3.32 -6.64 4.77
CA PRO A 38 3.92 -7.86 4.23
C PRO A 38 3.23 -8.35 2.94
N THR A 39 3.96 -9.12 2.13
CA THR A 39 3.39 -9.91 1.01
C THR A 39 2.44 -10.99 1.52
N GLN A 40 1.43 -11.36 0.75
CA GLN A 40 0.56 -12.52 1.06
C GLN A 40 1.29 -13.86 0.93
N THR A 41 2.26 -13.92 0.04
CA THR A 41 2.81 -15.19 -0.45
C THR A 41 4.33 -15.14 -0.45
N VAL A 42 4.94 -15.45 -1.59
CA VAL A 42 6.39 -15.36 -1.77
C VAL A 42 6.83 -13.93 -2.04
N ALA A 43 8.14 -13.74 -1.87
CA ALA A 43 8.79 -12.52 -2.26
C ALA A 43 8.74 -12.33 -3.79
N SER A 44 8.44 -11.12 -4.23
CA SER A 44 8.51 -10.72 -5.64
C SER A 44 8.93 -9.26 -5.72
N THR A 45 9.82 -8.95 -6.66
CA THR A 45 10.27 -7.58 -6.92
C THR A 45 9.17 -6.73 -7.56
N TRP A 46 8.23 -7.37 -8.26
CA TRP A 46 7.18 -6.67 -9.01
C TRP A 46 5.88 -6.60 -8.23
N ARG A 47 5.47 -5.36 -7.97
CA ARG A 47 4.21 -4.98 -7.35
C ARG A 47 3.66 -3.76 -8.04
N ASP A 48 2.34 -3.73 -8.20
CA ASP A 48 1.63 -2.56 -8.65
C ASP A 48 0.67 -2.08 -7.55
N ILE A 49 0.55 -0.77 -7.41
CA ILE A 49 -0.20 -0.13 -6.34
C ILE A 49 -1.01 1.01 -6.92
N ASN A 50 -2.33 0.92 -6.77
CA ASN A 50 -3.23 2.03 -7.04
C ASN A 50 -3.94 2.45 -5.75
N VAL A 51 -4.24 3.74 -5.63
CA VAL A 51 -4.97 4.28 -4.47
C VAL A 51 -6.28 4.87 -4.98
N ILE A 52 -7.41 4.45 -4.40
CA ILE A 52 -8.71 5.08 -4.60
C ILE A 52 -9.26 5.50 -3.24
N GLY A 53 -9.53 6.80 -3.08
CA GLY A 53 -9.90 7.38 -1.79
C GLY A 53 -8.86 7.03 -0.71
N ASN A 54 -9.29 6.29 0.31
CA ASN A 54 -8.44 5.87 1.43
C ASN A 54 -7.89 4.45 1.28
N HIS A 55 -8.14 3.75 0.18
CA HIS A 55 -7.75 2.35 0.01
C HIS A 55 -6.60 2.21 -0.98
N ALA A 56 -5.56 1.48 -0.56
CA ALA A 56 -4.48 1.01 -1.42
C ALA A 56 -4.82 -0.39 -1.96
N TYR A 57 -4.79 -0.54 -3.28
CA TYR A 57 -4.99 -1.75 -4.04
C TYR A 57 -3.62 -2.26 -4.48
N ILE A 58 -3.16 -3.36 -3.90
CA ILE A 58 -1.79 -3.84 -4.04
C ILE A 58 -1.81 -5.21 -4.69
N GLY A 59 -1.18 -5.29 -5.86
CA GLY A 59 -1.05 -6.49 -6.68
C GLY A 59 0.41 -6.89 -6.77
N SER A 60 0.65 -8.16 -7.04
CA SER A 60 2.01 -8.66 -7.27
C SER A 60 2.00 -9.81 -8.26
N GLU A 61 3.11 -9.95 -8.98
CA GLU A 61 3.38 -11.13 -9.79
C GLU A 61 3.67 -12.39 -8.95
N ALA A 62 3.85 -12.23 -7.62
CA ALA A 62 4.04 -13.35 -6.72
C ALA A 62 2.90 -14.38 -6.90
N VAL A 63 3.28 -15.65 -7.01
CA VAL A 63 2.33 -16.76 -7.23
C VAL A 63 1.34 -16.80 -6.07
N ASN A 64 0.04 -16.81 -6.40
CA ASN A 64 -1.10 -16.83 -5.47
C ASN A 64 -1.24 -15.59 -4.58
N HIS A 65 -0.63 -14.46 -4.95
CA HIS A 65 -0.72 -13.22 -4.19
C HIS A 65 -2.14 -12.64 -4.14
N GLY A 66 -2.86 -12.65 -5.27
CA GLY A 66 -4.14 -11.97 -5.41
C GLY A 66 -4.02 -10.44 -5.26
N LEU A 67 -5.08 -9.83 -4.76
CA LEU A 67 -5.19 -8.39 -4.51
C LEU A 67 -5.33 -8.11 -3.02
N GLN A 68 -4.38 -7.37 -2.45
CA GLN A 68 -4.51 -6.84 -1.09
C GLN A 68 -5.17 -5.46 -1.16
N ILE A 69 -6.23 -5.26 -0.37
CA ILE A 69 -6.87 -3.96 -0.19
C ILE A 69 -6.60 -3.51 1.24
N PHE A 70 -5.91 -2.38 1.39
CA PHE A 70 -5.50 -1.85 2.69
C PHE A 70 -6.02 -0.44 2.89
N ASP A 71 -6.71 -0.19 4.00
CA ASP A 71 -7.15 1.14 4.41
C ASP A 71 -5.98 1.95 4.98
N LEU A 72 -5.64 3.04 4.29
CA LEU A 72 -4.57 3.98 4.61
C LEU A 72 -4.86 4.81 5.86
N CYS A 73 -6.13 4.94 6.28
CA CYS A 73 -6.48 5.61 7.54
C CYS A 73 -5.83 4.92 8.75
N ASN A 74 -5.52 3.63 8.66
CA ASN A 74 -4.78 2.90 9.69
C ASN A 74 -3.36 3.42 9.92
N LEU A 75 -2.82 4.22 8.98
CA LEU A 75 -1.48 4.79 9.08
C LEU A 75 -1.47 6.24 9.61
N GLU A 76 -2.64 6.86 9.80
CA GLU A 76 -2.71 8.25 10.24
C GLU A 76 -2.12 8.42 11.66
N SER A 77 -2.46 7.55 12.60
CA SER A 77 -1.98 7.67 13.99
C SER A 77 -0.57 7.10 14.22
N VAL A 78 0.15 6.70 13.17
CA VAL A 78 1.47 6.07 13.32
C VAL A 78 2.52 7.11 13.68
N ASP A 79 3.27 6.86 14.76
CA ASP A 79 4.47 7.62 15.09
C ASP A 79 5.61 7.19 14.15
N PRO A 80 6.18 8.09 13.32
CA PRO A 80 7.32 7.77 12.48
C PRO A 80 8.56 7.22 13.20
N LYS A 81 8.70 7.49 14.49
CA LYS A 81 9.79 6.93 15.32
C LYS A 81 9.56 5.45 15.65
N SER A 82 8.34 4.96 15.49
CA SER A 82 7.96 3.56 15.67
C SER A 82 7.12 3.08 14.48
N PRO A 83 7.76 2.83 13.32
CA PRO A 83 7.06 2.37 12.13
C PRO A 83 6.32 1.05 12.36
N VAL A 84 5.12 0.92 11.78
CA VAL A 84 4.28 -0.26 11.99
C VAL A 84 4.43 -1.28 10.87
N THR A 85 4.24 -2.55 11.21
CA THR A 85 4.05 -3.62 10.21
C THR A 85 2.66 -4.22 10.42
N PRO A 86 1.64 -3.74 9.70
CA PRO A 86 0.29 -4.26 9.85
C PRO A 86 0.23 -5.77 9.56
N SER A 87 -0.56 -6.50 10.33
CA SER A 87 -0.81 -7.92 10.08
C SER A 87 -1.56 -8.10 8.76
N LEU A 88 -1.33 -9.19 8.04
CA LEU A 88 -2.13 -9.56 6.86
C LEU A 88 -3.62 -9.73 7.18
N SER A 89 -3.95 -10.00 8.44
CA SER A 89 -5.34 -10.05 8.93
C SER A 89 -6.00 -8.67 9.08
N SER A 90 -5.24 -7.57 8.96
CA SER A 90 -5.74 -6.19 9.06
C SER A 90 -6.11 -5.58 7.70
N LEU A 91 -6.02 -6.37 6.62
CA LEU A 91 -6.47 -5.94 5.31
C LEU A 91 -7.97 -5.67 5.32
N THR A 92 -8.39 -4.61 4.64
CA THR A 92 -9.80 -4.36 4.34
C THR A 92 -10.40 -5.53 3.57
N ALA A 93 -9.64 -6.05 2.61
CA ALA A 93 -9.97 -7.29 1.91
C ALA A 93 -8.74 -7.93 1.28
N HIS A 94 -8.83 -9.24 1.02
CA HIS A 94 -7.90 -9.98 0.18
C HIS A 94 -8.70 -10.75 -0.87
N PHE A 95 -8.56 -10.35 -2.14
CA PHE A 95 -9.24 -11.03 -3.24
C PHE A 95 -8.32 -12.05 -3.90
N THR A 96 -8.73 -13.31 -3.88
CA THR A 96 -7.97 -14.48 -4.36
C THR A 96 -8.51 -15.06 -5.66
N GLY A 97 -9.42 -14.35 -6.35
CA GLY A 97 -9.98 -14.78 -7.64
C GLY A 97 -8.96 -14.83 -8.78
N PHE A 98 -7.76 -14.29 -8.56
CA PHE A 98 -6.58 -14.49 -9.40
C PHE A 98 -5.34 -14.73 -8.55
N GLY A 99 -4.31 -15.33 -9.16
CA GLY A 99 -3.04 -15.62 -8.50
C GLY A 99 -2.05 -14.46 -8.58
N SER A 100 -1.57 -14.16 -9.79
CA SER A 100 -0.54 -13.14 -10.04
C SER A 100 -1.10 -12.00 -10.90
N SER A 101 -0.66 -10.77 -10.63
CA SER A 101 -1.01 -9.58 -11.43
C SER A 101 0.21 -8.69 -11.67
N HIS A 102 0.44 -8.30 -12.93
CA HIS A 102 1.49 -7.34 -13.29
C HIS A 102 1.05 -5.88 -13.10
N ASN A 103 -0.24 -5.62 -13.26
CA ASN A 103 -0.82 -4.29 -13.19
C ASN A 103 -2.21 -4.37 -12.58
N ILE A 104 -2.59 -3.35 -11.83
CA ILE A 104 -3.94 -3.07 -11.39
C ILE A 104 -4.34 -1.78 -12.09
N VAL A 105 -5.56 -1.72 -12.59
CA VAL A 105 -6.12 -0.46 -13.08
C VAL A 105 -7.39 -0.25 -12.32
N ALA A 106 -7.45 0.87 -11.62
CA ALA A 106 -8.56 1.23 -10.76
C ALA A 106 -9.23 2.47 -11.37
N ASN A 107 -10.54 2.41 -11.62
CA ASN A 107 -11.31 3.50 -12.20
C ASN A 107 -12.30 4.01 -11.14
N GLU A 108 -12.19 5.28 -10.78
CA GLU A 108 -13.04 5.92 -9.78
C GLU A 108 -14.42 6.31 -10.32
N ALA A 109 -14.65 6.20 -11.64
CA ALA A 109 -15.92 6.53 -12.27
C ALA A 109 -16.98 5.43 -12.05
N THR A 110 -17.54 5.39 -10.85
CA THR A 110 -18.86 4.81 -10.52
C THR A 110 -19.34 5.34 -9.19
#